data_AF-A0A2E7CHW0-F1
#
_entry.id   AF-A0A2E7CHW0-F1
#
_cell.length_a   1.000
_cell.length_b   1.000
_cell.length_c   1.000
_cell.angle_alpha   90.00
_cell.angle_beta   90.00
_cell.angle_gamma   90.00
#
_symmetry.space_group_name_H-M   'P 1'
#
loop_
_entity.id
_entity.type
_entity.pdbx_description
1 polymer ?
#
loop_
_entity_poly.entity_id
_entity_poly.type
_entity_poly.pdbx_seq_one_letter_code
_entity_poly.pdbx_strand_id
1 'polypeptide(L)'
;MTLLTRFEVARIVGLRSLQLSEGSQPRVQVVDSFLRQNSTYVAALELKLGVLDARVVRGKDEIIVSTARMPLCLDILLDTHDGGERSYSVTSVHFSSD
;
A
#
# COMPACT_ATOMS: atom_id res chain seq x y z
N MET A 1 9.91 -10.74 -12.66
CA MET A 1 9.06 -9.81 -11.88
C MET A 1 7.85 -9.42 -12.73
N THR A 2 6.65 -9.66 -12.22
CA THR A 2 5.38 -9.42 -12.93
C THR A 2 4.81 -8.05 -12.57
N LEU A 3 4.22 -7.35 -13.54
CA LEU A 3 3.58 -6.05 -13.34
C LEU A 3 2.13 -6.24 -12.85
N LEU A 4 1.74 -5.53 -11.79
CA LEU A 4 0.32 -5.44 -11.39
C LEU A 4 -0.43 -4.50 -12.34
N THR A 5 -1.65 -4.88 -12.69
CA THR A 5 -2.56 -4.02 -13.44
C THR A 5 -3.13 -2.93 -12.54
N ARG A 6 -3.58 -1.83 -13.15
CA ARG A 6 -4.27 -0.74 -12.42
C ARG A 6 -5.49 -1.21 -11.63
N PHE A 7 -6.20 -2.23 -12.10
CA PHE A 7 -7.38 -2.77 -11.43
C PHE A 7 -7.03 -3.59 -10.19
N GLU A 8 -5.95 -4.35 -10.26
CA GLU A 8 -5.44 -5.09 -9.10
C GLU A 8 -4.91 -4.13 -8.04
N VAL A 9 -4.18 -3.09 -8.46
CA VAL A 9 -3.76 -2.02 -7.54
C VAL A 9 -4.97 -1.38 -6.87
N ALA A 10 -5.98 -0.95 -7.64
CA ALA A 10 -7.20 -0.37 -7.09
C ALA A 10 -7.90 -1.31 -6.11
N ARG A 11 -7.96 -2.61 -6.42
CA ARG A 11 -8.55 -3.64 -5.54
C ARG A 11 -7.75 -3.80 -4.25
N ILE A 12 -6.42 -3.91 -4.33
CA ILE A 12 -5.55 -4.08 -3.16
C ILE A 12 -5.66 -2.87 -2.25
N VAL A 13 -5.55 -1.65 -2.82
CA VAL A 13 -5.68 -0.40 -2.06
C VAL A 13 -7.07 -0.29 -1.45
N GLY A 14 -8.14 -0.58 -2.19
CA GLY A 14 -9.51 -0.52 -1.69
C GLY A 14 -9.76 -1.48 -0.52
N LEU A 15 -9.35 -2.75 -0.67
CA LEU A 15 -9.50 -3.74 0.40
C LEU A 15 -8.68 -3.37 1.63
N ARG A 16 -7.42 -2.95 1.44
CA ARG A 16 -6.56 -2.57 2.55
C ARG A 16 -7.07 -1.31 3.25
N SER A 17 -7.53 -0.32 2.49
CA SER A 17 -8.17 0.89 3.03
C SER A 17 -9.40 0.55 3.87
N LEU A 18 -10.22 -0.42 3.44
CA LEU A 18 -11.37 -0.87 4.22
C LEU A 18 -10.93 -1.47 5.56
N GLN A 19 -9.95 -2.38 5.55
CA GLN A 19 -9.40 -2.98 6.76
C GLN A 19 -8.88 -1.92 7.75
N LEU A 20 -8.16 -0.91 7.25
CA LEU A 20 -7.66 0.20 8.07
C LEU A 20 -8.81 1.00 8.69
N SER A 21 -9.86 1.29 7.92
CA SER A 21 -11.07 1.96 8.42
C SER A 21 -11.84 1.15 9.46
N GLU A 22 -11.74 -0.19 9.42
CA GLU A 22 -12.30 -1.10 10.41
C GLU A 22 -11.39 -1.28 11.66
N GLY A 23 -10.28 -0.55 11.73
CA GLY A 23 -9.38 -0.53 12.89
C GLY A 23 -8.16 -1.46 12.76
N SER A 24 -7.90 -2.04 11.59
CA SER A 24 -6.65 -2.77 11.35
C SER A 24 -5.46 -1.85 11.52
N GLN A 25 -4.39 -2.36 12.15
CA GLN A 25 -3.19 -1.58 12.38
C GLN A 25 -2.44 -1.32 11.05
N PRO A 26 -2.02 -0.07 10.78
CA PRO A 26 -1.09 0.24 9.70
C PRO A 26 0.26 -0.47 9.92
N ARG A 27 0.85 -0.96 8.83
CA ARG A 27 2.19 -1.56 8.75
C ARG A 27 3.27 -0.51 8.48
N VAL A 28 2.89 0.75 8.31
CA VAL A 28 3.78 1.90 8.07
C VAL A 28 3.44 3.02 9.05
N GLN A 29 4.45 3.78 9.45
CA GLN A 29 4.27 4.96 10.29
C GLN A 29 4.16 6.21 9.42
N VAL A 30 3.01 6.88 9.47
CA VAL A 30 2.79 8.16 8.78
C VAL A 30 2.91 9.29 9.80
N VAL A 31 3.94 10.13 9.66
CA VAL A 31 4.23 11.22 10.60
C VAL A 31 3.14 12.29 10.54
N ASP A 32 2.76 12.69 9.33
CA ASP A 32 1.71 13.67 9.07
C ASP A 32 0.35 13.15 9.56
N SER A 33 -0.29 13.91 10.47
CA SER A 33 -1.55 13.51 11.10
C SER A 33 -2.74 13.52 10.14
N PHE A 34 -2.73 14.39 9.14
CA PHE A 34 -3.81 14.48 8.15
C PHE A 34 -3.74 13.28 7.20
N LEU A 35 -2.55 12.97 6.68
CA LEU A 35 -2.33 11.80 5.82
C LEU A 35 -2.55 10.49 6.56
N ARG A 36 -2.22 10.42 7.86
CA ARG A 36 -2.46 9.24 8.69
C ARG A 36 -3.95 8.88 8.79
N GLN A 37 -4.85 9.86 8.76
CA GLN A 37 -6.29 9.63 8.82
C GLN A 37 -6.88 9.17 7.47
N ASN A 38 -6.12 9.32 6.39
CA ASN A 38 -6.54 8.88 5.07
C ASN A 38 -6.16 7.41 4.84
N SER A 39 -7.08 6.49 5.15
CA SER A 39 -6.89 5.05 4.97
C SER A 39 -6.47 4.66 3.55
N THR A 40 -6.97 5.36 2.52
CA THR A 40 -6.60 5.12 1.12
C THR A 40 -5.13 5.47 0.87
N TYR A 41 -4.67 6.61 1.40
CA TYR A 41 -3.28 7.03 1.32
C TYR A 41 -2.35 6.04 2.04
N VAL A 42 -2.69 5.66 3.28
CA VAL A 42 -1.92 4.70 4.06
C VAL A 42 -1.83 3.35 3.34
N ALA A 43 -2.95 2.84 2.82
CA ALA A 43 -2.97 1.60 2.04
C ALA A 43 -2.12 1.68 0.76
N ALA A 44 -2.19 2.80 0.02
CA ALA A 44 -1.36 3.02 -1.15
C ALA A 44 0.14 3.06 -0.79
N LEU A 45 0.48 3.66 0.35
CA LEU A 45 1.85 3.75 0.84
C LEU A 45 2.38 2.37 1.27
N GLU A 46 1.58 1.58 1.99
CA GLU A 46 1.92 0.20 2.36
C GLU A 46 2.16 -0.67 1.12
N LEU A 47 1.32 -0.51 0.08
CA LEU A 47 1.50 -1.20 -1.20
C LEU A 47 2.79 -0.78 -1.89
N LYS A 48 3.07 0.53 -1.94
CA LYS A 48 4.28 1.08 -2.58
C LYS A 48 5.56 0.60 -1.90
N LEU A 49 5.54 0.51 -0.57
CA LEU A 49 6.67 0.05 0.23
C LEU A 49 6.79 -1.47 0.29
N GLY A 50 5.86 -2.21 -0.33
CA GLY A 50 5.91 -3.67 -0.42
C GLY A 50 5.72 -4.38 0.92
N VAL A 51 5.09 -3.74 1.91
CA VAL A 51 4.87 -4.33 3.25
C VAL A 51 3.57 -5.12 3.37
N LEU A 52 2.75 -5.13 2.31
CA LEU A 52 1.53 -5.92 2.24
C LEU A 52 1.85 -7.36 1.86
N ASP A 53 1.48 -8.27 2.74
CA ASP A 53 1.50 -9.70 2.47
C ASP A 53 0.19 -10.09 1.77
N ALA A 54 0.12 -9.74 0.49
CA ALA A 54 -1.02 -10.00 -0.37
C ALA A 54 -0.57 -10.79 -1.60
N ARG A 55 -1.47 -11.63 -2.10
CA ARG A 55 -1.26 -12.42 -3.32
C ARG A 55 -2.36 -12.10 -4.32
N VAL A 56 -1.99 -11.96 -5.58
CA VAL A 56 -2.93 -11.81 -6.69
C VAL A 56 -2.91 -13.08 -7.52
N VAL A 57 -4.06 -13.72 -7.65
CA VAL A 57 -4.22 -14.96 -8.43
C VAL A 57 -4.84 -14.61 -9.79
N ARG A 58 -4.12 -14.93 -10.87
CA ARG A 58 -4.55 -14.78 -12.27
C ARG A 58 -4.68 -16.16 -12.90
N GLY A 59 -5.84 -16.79 -12.74
CA GLY A 59 -6.02 -18.17 -13.20
C GLY A 59 -5.11 -19.12 -12.42
N LYS A 60 -4.06 -19.64 -13.07
CA LYS A 60 -3.04 -20.51 -12.44
C LYS A 60 -1.82 -19.76 -11.92
N ASP A 61 -1.66 -18.49 -12.28
CA ASP A 61 -0.52 -17.68 -11.86
C ASP A 61 -0.78 -17.04 -10.49
N GLU A 62 0.21 -17.09 -9.61
CA GLU A 62 0.19 -16.40 -8.32
C GLU A 62 1.29 -15.35 -8.29
N ILE A 63 0.92 -14.12 -7.93
CA ILE A 63 1.82 -12.97 -7.85
C ILE A 63 1.87 -12.49 -6.40
N ILE A 64 3.05 -12.58 -5.79
CA ILE A 64 3.30 -12.00 -4.47
C ILE A 64 3.45 -10.49 -4.62
N VAL A 65 2.52 -9.72 -4.03
CA VAL A 65 2.39 -8.27 -4.23
C VAL A 65 3.66 -7.51 -3.86
N SER A 66 4.33 -7.89 -2.76
CA SER A 66 5.58 -7.27 -2.29
C SER A 66 6.74 -7.41 -3.28
N THR A 67 6.68 -8.37 -4.21
CA THR A 67 7.71 -8.62 -5.24
C THR A 67 7.32 -8.10 -6.62
N ALA A 68 6.10 -7.57 -6.76
CA ALA A 68 5.57 -7.14 -8.04
C ALA A 68 6.03 -5.73 -8.40
N ARG A 69 6.09 -5.43 -9.71
CA ARG A 69 6.27 -4.05 -10.17
C ARG A 69 4.95 -3.30 -10.04
N MET A 70 5.03 -2.06 -9.56
CA MET A 70 3.86 -1.19 -9.42
C MET A 70 3.69 -0.28 -10.65
N PRO A 71 2.44 -0.08 -11.13
CA PRO A 71 2.13 0.88 -12.18
C PRO A 71 2.18 2.33 -11.68
N LEU A 72 2.40 3.28 -12.59
CA LEU A 72 2.48 4.73 -12.30
C LEU A 72 1.21 5.30 -11.64
N CYS A 73 0.06 4.66 -11.82
CA CYS A 73 -1.18 5.13 -11.20
C CYS A 73 -1.13 5.08 -9.66
N LEU A 74 -0.25 4.26 -9.08
CA LEU A 74 -0.03 4.25 -7.63
C LEU A 74 0.63 5.55 -7.16
N ASP A 75 1.53 6.12 -7.96
CA ASP A 75 2.21 7.37 -7.62
C ASP A 75 1.20 8.54 -7.60
N ILE A 76 0.22 8.54 -8.50
CA ILE A 76 -0.87 9.53 -8.52
C ILE A 76 -1.72 9.47 -7.23
N LEU A 77 -1.93 8.29 -6.65
CA LEU A 77 -2.65 8.14 -5.37
C LEU A 77 -1.86 8.70 -4.19
N LEU A 78 -0.53 8.70 -4.29
CA LEU A 78 0.37 9.23 -3.27
C LEU A 78 0.66 10.73 -3.46
N ASP A 79 0.48 11.23 -4.67
CA ASP A 79 0.65 12.63 -5.06
C ASP A 79 -0.58 13.47 -4.72
N THR A 80 -1.07 13.33 -3.48
CA THR A 80 -2.06 14.24 -2.91
C THR A 80 -1.37 15.58 -2.64
N HIS A 81 -1.49 16.53 -3.58
CA HIS A 81 -0.95 17.89 -3.48
C HIS A 81 -1.05 18.52 -2.08
N ASP A 82 0.10 18.82 -1.46
CA ASP A 82 0.41 20.15 -0.90
C ASP A 82 1.93 20.24 -0.67
N GLY A 83 2.57 21.29 -1.22
CA GLY A 83 4.00 21.42 -1.48
C GLY A 83 4.95 21.52 -0.28
N GLY A 84 4.98 20.51 0.59
CA GLY A 84 5.98 20.36 1.66
C GLY A 84 6.76 19.05 1.54
N GLU A 85 8.07 19.07 1.83
CA GLU A 85 8.91 17.88 1.95
C GLU A 85 8.30 16.87 2.94
N ARG A 86 7.73 15.77 2.42
CA ARG A 86 7.11 14.74 3.25
C ARG A 86 8.17 13.77 3.77
N SER A 87 8.50 13.90 5.04
CA SER A 87 9.33 12.93 5.77
C SER A 87 8.44 11.77 6.25
N TYR A 88 8.53 10.61 5.59
CA TYR A 88 8.03 9.34 6.12
C TYR A 88 9.22 8.50 6.59
N SER A 89 9.06 7.78 7.70
CA SER A 89 10.05 6.83 8.20
C SER A 89 9.42 5.46 8.27
N VAL A 90 10.12 4.46 7.74
CA VAL A 90 9.73 3.05 7.85
C VAL A 90 10.38 2.50 9.10
N THR A 91 9.62 2.49 10.20
CA THR A 91 10.20 2.22 11.52
C THR A 91 10.15 0.75 11.94
N SER A 92 9.35 -0.09 11.28
CA SER A 92 9.33 -1.53 11.57
C SER A 92 8.62 -2.35 10.49
N VAL A 93 9.34 -3.30 9.90
CA VAL A 93 8.74 -4.39 9.10
C VAL A 93 8.40 -5.52 10.07
N HIS A 94 7.13 -5.64 10.45
CA HIS A 94 6.68 -6.81 11.20
C HIS A 94 6.46 -7.97 10.23
N PHE A 95 7.42 -8.89 10.20
CA PHE A 95 7.24 -10.20 9.61
C PHE A 95 6.41 -11.04 10.58
N SER A 96 5.23 -11.48 10.16
CA SER A 96 4.60 -12.63 10.79
C SER A 96 5.39 -13.85 10.35
N SER A 97 6.20 -14.41 11.25
CA SER A 97 6.75 -15.75 11.08
C SER A 97 5.68 -16.75 11.49
N ASP A 98 5.33 -17.66 10.58
CA ASP A 98 4.56 -18.87 10.89
C ASP A 98 5.23 -19.70 12.00
#